data_AF-A0A2H1V6B5-F1
#
_entry.id   AF-A0A2H1V6B5-F1
#
_cell.length_a   1.000
_cell.length_b   1.000
_cell.length_c   1.000
_cell.angle_alpha   90.00
_cell.angle_beta   90.00
_cell.angle_gamma   90.00
#
_symmetry.space_group_name_H-M   'P 1'
#
loop_
_entity.id
_entity.type
_entity.pdbx_description
1 polymer ?
#
loop_
_entity_poly.entity_id
_entity_poly.type
_entity_poly.pdbx_seq_one_letter_code
_entity_poly.pdbx_strand_id
1 'polypeptide(L)'
;MITFGGGNNSTAIEDTGEVRSICESICSDGSSATVQPGGSNQRPRMDIACVLDITQTLNLAHRKRALEEVRLASELVNANLHHIPFEKLDFGETNVLDTFYNADVALVDLSLQVQQSSLLYHLGVRESFDMKENVLLYNDVDADSTLRLK
;
A
#
# COMPACT_ATOMS: atom_id res chain seq x y z
N MET A 1 -54.45 -34.61 35.24
CA MET A 1 -54.66 -34.92 33.81
C MET A 1 -53.42 -34.46 33.08
N ILE A 2 -52.76 -35.38 32.40
CA ILE A 2 -51.41 -35.22 31.83
C ILE A 2 -51.55 -34.61 30.44
N THR A 3 -50.76 -33.58 30.13
CA THR A 3 -50.54 -33.15 28.73
C THR A 3 -49.10 -32.69 28.54
N PHE A 4 -48.39 -33.45 27.71
CA PHE A 4 -47.03 -33.24 27.18
C PHE A 4 -47.05 -32.11 26.13
N GLY A 5 -45.99 -31.30 25.98
CA GLY A 5 -44.87 -31.52 25.04
C GLY A 5 -45.27 -31.08 23.61
N GLY A 6 -44.53 -30.34 22.81
CA GLY A 6 -43.13 -29.94 22.73
C GLY A 6 -42.96 -29.46 21.28
N GLY A 7 -42.31 -28.30 21.08
CA GLY A 7 -42.28 -27.57 19.81
C GLY A 7 -41.57 -28.28 18.65
N ASN A 8 -42.12 -28.01 17.47
CA ASN A 8 -41.77 -28.37 16.10
C ASN A 8 -40.33 -28.82 15.78
N ASN A 9 -40.26 -29.96 15.08
CA ASN A 9 -39.09 -30.44 14.34
C ASN A 9 -38.96 -29.77 12.96
N SER A 10 -37.71 -29.54 12.61
CA SER A 10 -37.13 -29.01 11.38
C SER A 10 -37.39 -29.86 10.13
N THR A 11 -37.46 -29.21 8.97
CA THR A 11 -37.01 -29.77 7.69
C THR A 11 -36.10 -28.76 7.00
N ALA A 12 -34.83 -29.13 6.91
CA ALA A 12 -33.78 -28.40 6.23
C ALA A 12 -33.97 -28.46 4.70
N ILE A 13 -33.73 -27.33 4.03
CA ILE A 13 -33.46 -27.26 2.61
C ILE A 13 -32.12 -26.53 2.49
N GLU A 14 -31.10 -27.29 2.09
CA GLU A 14 -29.80 -26.79 1.64
C GLU A 14 -29.98 -26.25 0.21
N ASP A 15 -29.65 -24.97 0.00
CA ASP A 15 -29.46 -24.39 -1.33
C ASP A 15 -28.08 -23.73 -1.37
N THR A 16 -27.11 -24.48 -1.91
CA THR A 16 -25.78 -24.01 -2.27
C THR A 16 -25.86 -23.22 -3.57
N GLY A 17 -26.18 -21.92 -3.46
CA GLY A 17 -26.13 -20.96 -4.56
C GLY A 17 -24.76 -20.29 -4.67
N GLU A 18 -23.96 -20.72 -5.63
CA GLU A 18 -22.65 -20.18 -6.00
C GLU A 18 -22.76 -18.70 -6.43
N VAL A 19 -22.23 -17.76 -5.65
CA VAL A 19 -22.21 -16.33 -6.02
C VAL A 19 -21.07 -16.08 -7.02
N ARG A 20 -21.35 -16.24 -8.30
CA ARG A 20 -20.43 -15.84 -9.37
C ARG A 20 -20.60 -14.35 -9.67
N SER A 21 -19.56 -13.56 -9.39
CA SER A 21 -19.44 -12.17 -9.82
C SER A 21 -19.27 -12.13 -11.34
N ILE A 22 -20.27 -11.61 -12.05
CA ILE A 22 -20.19 -11.35 -13.50
C ILE A 22 -19.68 -9.93 -13.68
N CYS A 23 -18.36 -9.76 -13.80
CA CYS A 23 -17.80 -8.54 -14.39
C CYS A 23 -17.71 -8.72 -15.91
N GLU A 24 -18.81 -8.45 -16.61
CA GLU A 24 -18.77 -8.28 -18.07
C GLU A 24 -18.05 -6.96 -18.39
N SER A 25 -16.77 -7.05 -18.74
CA SER A 25 -16.05 -5.94 -19.36
C SER A 25 -16.36 -5.96 -20.86
N ILE A 26 -17.04 -4.91 -21.34
CA ILE A 26 -17.26 -4.67 -22.77
C ILE A 26 -15.89 -4.35 -23.40
N CYS A 27 -15.38 -5.25 -24.25
CA CYS A 27 -14.17 -5.03 -25.03
C CYS A 27 -14.53 -4.19 -26.27
N SER A 28 -13.94 -3.01 -26.40
CA SER A 28 -13.97 -2.23 -27.64
C SER A 28 -13.08 -2.87 -28.71
N ASP A 29 -13.59 -2.83 -29.94
CA ASP A 29 -13.07 -3.46 -31.14
C ASP A 29 -11.67 -2.98 -31.59
N GLY A 30 -10.93 -3.94 -32.16
CA GLY A 30 -10.27 -3.73 -33.45
C GLY A 30 -8.77 -3.45 -33.43
N SER A 31 -7.95 -4.49 -33.29
CA SER A 31 -6.65 -4.59 -33.98
C SER A 31 -6.21 -6.05 -34.09
N SER A 32 -6.00 -6.49 -35.33
CA SER A 32 -5.56 -7.84 -35.68
C SER A 32 -4.08 -7.99 -35.34
N ALA A 33 -3.77 -8.69 -34.25
CA ALA A 33 -2.43 -9.15 -33.94
C ALA A 33 -2.51 -10.59 -33.42
N THR A 34 -1.68 -11.44 -34.01
CA THR A 34 -1.58 -12.89 -33.82
C THR A 34 -1.53 -13.27 -32.33
N VAL A 35 -2.56 -13.97 -31.85
CA VAL A 35 -2.64 -14.50 -30.48
C VAL A 35 -1.74 -15.74 -30.34
N GLN A 36 -0.62 -15.59 -29.62
CA GLN A 36 0.06 -16.71 -28.99
C GLN A 36 -0.70 -17.09 -27.70
N PRO A 37 -1.01 -18.37 -27.45
CA PRO A 37 -1.62 -18.82 -26.21
C PRO A 37 -0.52 -19.16 -25.21
N GLY A 38 -0.36 -18.38 -24.14
CA GLY A 38 0.53 -18.76 -23.03
C GLY A 38 1.23 -17.58 -22.37
N GLY A 39 0.51 -16.89 -21.50
CA GLY A 39 1.07 -15.91 -20.59
C GLY A 39 -0.10 -15.19 -19.94
N SER A 40 -0.37 -15.48 -18.66
CA SER A 40 -1.23 -14.61 -17.86
C SER A 40 -0.73 -13.18 -18.07
N ASN A 41 -1.58 -12.30 -18.60
CA ASN A 41 -1.37 -10.84 -18.61
C ASN A 41 -1.31 -10.36 -17.15
N GLN A 42 -0.23 -10.69 -16.45
CA GLN A 42 0.12 -10.07 -15.20
C GLN A 42 0.53 -8.66 -15.59
N ARG A 43 -0.26 -7.68 -15.19
CA ARG A 43 0.22 -6.29 -15.20
C ARG A 43 1.57 -6.26 -14.47
N PRO A 44 2.54 -5.45 -14.93
CA PRO A 44 3.76 -5.22 -14.19
C PRO A 44 3.45 -4.94 -12.73
N ARG A 45 4.17 -5.61 -11.83
CA ARG A 45 3.99 -5.45 -10.38
C ARG A 45 4.54 -4.08 -10.00
N MET A 46 3.71 -3.23 -9.38
CA MET A 46 4.13 -1.88 -8.96
C MET A 46 5.15 -1.96 -7.82
N ASP A 47 6.21 -1.16 -7.89
CA ASP A 47 7.25 -1.07 -6.86
C ASP A 47 7.04 0.16 -5.97
N ILE A 48 6.98 -0.07 -4.66
CA ILE A 48 6.81 0.98 -3.64
C ILE A 48 8.10 1.08 -2.81
N ALA A 49 8.75 2.24 -2.83
CA ALA A 49 9.85 2.55 -1.93
C ALA A 49 9.30 3.23 -0.67
N CYS A 50 9.38 2.56 0.47
CA CYS A 50 8.86 3.06 1.75
C CYS A 50 10.01 3.46 2.68
N VAL A 51 10.15 4.75 2.95
CA VAL A 51 11.10 5.30 3.92
C VAL A 51 10.33 5.66 5.19
N LEU A 52 10.34 4.74 6.14
CA LEU A 52 9.69 4.89 7.44
C LEU A 52 10.63 4.32 8.50
N ASP A 53 11.19 5.21 9.32
CA ASP A 53 12.13 4.79 10.34
C ASP A 53 11.40 3.96 11.42
N ILE A 54 12.02 2.90 11.93
CA ILE A 54 11.51 2.09 13.06
C ILE A 54 12.52 1.95 14.20
N THR A 55 13.62 2.71 14.14
CA THR A 55 14.69 2.72 15.14
C THR A 55 14.46 3.81 16.19
N GLN A 56 13.87 4.94 15.79
CA GLN A 56 13.53 6.03 16.70
C GLN A 56 12.42 5.64 17.71
N THR A 57 12.61 5.96 18.98
CA THR A 57 11.69 5.50 20.04
C THR A 57 10.43 6.36 20.16
N LEU A 58 10.51 7.63 19.77
CA LEU A 58 9.38 8.55 19.80
C LEU A 58 8.24 8.03 18.90
N ASN A 59 7.04 7.86 19.47
CA ASN A 59 5.85 7.35 18.78
C ASN A 59 6.07 6.04 18.01
N LEU A 60 7.00 5.19 18.47
CA LEU A 60 7.40 3.96 17.78
C LEU A 60 6.22 3.02 17.51
N ALA A 61 5.27 2.93 18.45
CA ALA A 61 4.08 2.10 18.27
C ALA A 61 3.24 2.54 17.06
N HIS A 62 3.07 3.85 16.86
CA HIS A 62 2.32 4.39 15.72
C HIS A 62 3.02 4.08 14.41
N ARG A 63 4.34 4.29 14.35
CA ARG A 63 5.15 4.03 13.15
C ARG A 63 5.18 2.55 12.77
N LYS A 64 5.37 1.67 13.76
CA LYS A 64 5.29 0.21 13.54
C LYS A 64 3.93 -0.19 12.98
N ARG A 65 2.86 0.39 13.51
CA ARG A 65 1.52 0.12 13.01
C ARG A 65 1.32 0.67 11.59
N ALA A 66 1.75 1.90 11.33
CA ALA A 66 1.67 2.50 10.00
C ALA A 66 2.42 1.67 8.95
N LEU A 67 3.62 1.18 9.28
CA LEU A 67 4.39 0.30 8.40
C LEU A 67 3.66 -1.01 8.10
N GLU A 68 3.02 -1.61 9.11
CA GLU A 68 2.23 -2.84 8.92
C GLU A 68 0.99 -2.59 8.04
N GLU A 69 0.27 -1.49 8.23
CA GLU A 69 -0.87 -1.13 7.38
C GLU A 69 -0.42 -0.87 5.93
N VAL A 70 0.72 -0.20 5.73
CA VAL A 70 1.32 0.00 4.39
C VAL A 70 1.68 -1.33 3.75
N ARG A 71 2.24 -2.27 4.53
CA ARG A 71 2.55 -3.63 4.06
C ARG A 71 1.29 -4.36 3.61
N LEU A 72 0.25 -4.39 4.43
CA LEU A 72 -1.03 -5.03 4.09
C LEU A 72 -1.67 -4.38 2.85
N ALA A 73 -1.68 -3.05 2.77
CA ALA A 73 -2.21 -2.33 1.61
C ALA A 73 -1.43 -2.67 0.33
N SER A 74 -0.11 -2.78 0.41
CA SER A 74 0.75 -3.16 -0.71
C SER A 74 0.45 -4.58 -1.19
N GLU A 75 0.23 -5.53 -0.27
CA GLU A 75 -0.15 -6.91 -0.59
C GLU A 75 -1.52 -6.98 -1.30
N LEU A 76 -2.51 -6.18 -0.85
CA LEU A 76 -3.85 -6.13 -1.46
C LEU A 76 -3.87 -5.66 -2.91
N VAL A 77 -2.96 -4.74 -3.27
CA VAL A 77 -2.82 -4.25 -4.65
C VAL A 77 -1.78 -5.04 -5.45
N ASN A 78 -1.26 -6.13 -4.87
CA ASN A 78 -0.19 -6.94 -5.43
C ASN A 78 1.06 -6.11 -5.79
N ALA A 79 1.44 -5.11 -4.98
CA ALA A 79 2.68 -4.34 -5.16
C ALA A 79 3.88 -5.00 -4.44
N ASN A 80 5.10 -4.67 -4.86
CA ASN A 80 6.32 -4.96 -4.11
C ASN A 80 6.62 -3.80 -3.17
N LEU A 81 6.77 -4.08 -1.88
CA LEU A 81 7.14 -3.07 -0.89
C LEU A 81 8.63 -3.20 -0.54
N HIS A 82 9.39 -2.15 -0.82
CA HIS A 82 10.78 -1.99 -0.45
C HIS A 82 10.88 -1.07 0.77
N HIS A 83 11.00 -1.65 1.96
CA HIS A 83 11.26 -0.87 3.17
C HIS A 83 12.72 -0.43 3.23
N ILE A 84 12.95 0.88 3.19
CA ILE A 84 14.26 1.52 3.14
C ILE A 84 14.56 2.19 4.49
N PRO A 85 15.65 1.80 5.18
CA PRO A 85 16.13 2.53 6.35
C PRO A 85 16.61 3.93 5.97
N PHE A 86 16.18 4.95 6.72
CA PHE A 86 16.56 6.34 6.49
C PHE A 86 18.09 6.53 6.40
N GLU A 87 18.84 5.93 7.33
CA GLU A 87 20.31 6.07 7.39
C GLU A 87 21.01 5.64 6.10
N LYS A 88 20.48 4.63 5.40
CA LYS A 88 21.06 4.16 4.13
C LYS A 88 20.78 5.11 2.97
N LEU A 89 19.59 5.71 2.98
CA LEU A 89 19.19 6.72 2.00
C LEU A 89 20.01 8.00 2.20
N ASP A 90 20.09 8.47 3.45
CA ASP A 90 20.83 9.68 3.84
C ASP A 90 22.35 9.54 3.61
N PHE A 91 22.89 8.33 3.83
CA PHE A 91 24.27 8.03 3.47
C PHE A 91 24.53 8.03 1.96
N GLY A 92 23.48 7.83 1.15
CA GLY A 92 23.58 7.74 -0.31
C GLY A 92 24.07 6.39 -0.81
N GLU A 93 23.67 5.28 -0.16
CA GLU A 93 23.96 3.94 -0.65
C GLU A 93 23.38 3.74 -2.07
N THR A 94 24.23 3.42 -3.04
CA THR A 94 23.86 3.45 -4.47
C THR A 94 22.63 2.59 -4.80
N ASN A 95 22.56 1.36 -4.27
CA ASN A 95 21.42 0.47 -4.51
C ASN A 95 20.12 1.00 -3.90
N VAL A 96 20.22 1.71 -2.78
CA VAL A 96 19.07 2.30 -2.08
C VAL A 96 18.57 3.53 -2.82
N LEU A 97 19.48 4.39 -3.28
CA LEU A 97 19.14 5.54 -4.12
C LEU A 97 18.48 5.09 -5.44
N ASP A 98 19.03 4.05 -6.07
CA ASP A 98 18.47 3.47 -7.30
C ASP A 98 17.05 2.94 -7.06
N THR A 99 16.83 2.21 -5.97
CA THR A 99 15.48 1.72 -5.59
C THR A 99 14.54 2.89 -5.32
N PHE A 100 14.98 3.92 -4.59
CA PHE A 100 14.12 5.03 -4.19
C PHE A 100 13.74 5.95 -5.36
N TYR A 101 14.71 6.29 -6.22
CA TYR A 101 14.47 7.20 -7.34
C TYR A 101 13.69 6.54 -8.48
N ASN A 102 13.84 5.22 -8.67
CA ASN A 102 13.16 4.51 -9.76
C ASN A 102 11.87 3.76 -9.36
N ALA A 103 11.55 3.64 -8.06
CA ALA A 103 10.28 3.02 -7.65
C ALA A 103 9.09 3.79 -8.24
N ASP A 104 7.99 3.09 -8.56
CA ASP A 104 6.78 3.72 -9.08
C ASP A 104 6.18 4.68 -8.06
N VAL A 105 6.16 4.31 -6.79
CA VAL A 105 5.63 5.14 -5.69
C VAL A 105 6.67 5.27 -4.58
N ALA A 106 6.94 6.50 -4.15
CA ALA A 106 7.73 6.77 -2.95
C ALA A 106 6.81 7.12 -1.78
N LEU A 107 6.87 6.35 -0.70
CA LEU A 107 6.16 6.60 0.54
C LEU A 107 7.15 7.04 1.61
N VAL A 108 6.98 8.24 2.16
CA VAL A 108 7.98 8.87 3.05
C VAL A 108 7.33 9.39 4.32
N ASP A 109 7.83 8.94 5.48
CA ASP A 109 7.41 9.44 6.80
C ASP A 109 8.18 10.71 7.19
N LEU A 110 7.47 11.83 7.26
CA LEU A 110 8.00 13.13 7.66
C LEU A 110 7.73 13.45 9.14
N SER A 111 7.28 12.49 9.94
CA SER A 111 6.98 12.72 11.36
C SER A 111 8.23 13.12 12.19
N LEU A 112 9.42 12.76 11.74
CA LEU A 112 10.68 13.05 12.42
C LEU A 112 11.33 14.31 11.85
N GLN A 113 11.28 15.42 12.60
CA GLN A 113 11.81 16.71 12.18
C GLN A 113 13.29 16.66 11.75
N VAL A 114 14.11 15.84 12.43
CA VAL A 114 15.53 15.67 12.10
C VAL A 114 15.78 15.05 10.72
N GLN A 115 14.81 14.28 10.19
CA GLN A 115 14.91 13.59 8.91
C GLN A 115 14.28 14.40 7.77
N GLN A 116 13.38 15.33 8.07
CA GLN A 116 12.55 16.05 7.09
C GLN A 116 13.38 16.73 5.98
N SER A 117 14.42 17.50 6.33
CA SER A 117 15.19 18.24 5.33
C SER A 117 15.89 17.31 4.32
N SER A 118 16.44 16.19 4.79
CA SER A 118 17.09 15.19 3.93
C SER A 118 16.07 14.46 3.06
N LEU A 119 14.95 14.03 3.64
CA LEU A 119 13.86 13.38 2.91
C LEU A 119 13.26 14.29 1.82
N LEU A 120 13.04 15.58 2.13
CA LEU A 120 12.57 16.57 1.16
C LEU A 120 13.58 16.83 0.04
N TYR A 121 14.89 16.79 0.34
CA TYR A 121 15.92 16.84 -0.69
C TYR A 121 15.82 15.65 -1.65
N HIS A 122 15.72 14.42 -1.14
CA HIS A 122 15.58 13.23 -1.97
C HIS A 122 14.28 13.23 -2.79
N LEU A 123 13.18 13.70 -2.22
CA LEU A 123 11.93 13.89 -2.95
C LEU A 123 12.08 14.90 -4.10
N GLY A 124 12.73 16.04 -3.85
CA GLY A 124 12.99 17.04 -4.89
C GLY A 124 13.90 16.51 -6.02
N VAL A 125 14.92 15.71 -5.67
CA VAL A 125 15.74 15.01 -6.67
C VAL A 125 14.88 14.04 -7.47
N ARG A 126 14.06 13.19 -6.83
CA ARG A 126 13.16 12.25 -7.49
C ARG A 126 12.21 12.96 -8.47
N GLU A 127 11.57 14.06 -8.04
CA GLU A 127 10.67 14.85 -8.88
C GLU A 127 11.37 15.46 -10.10
N SER A 128 12.67 15.78 -10.00
CA SER A 128 13.45 16.28 -11.13
C SER A 128 13.66 15.23 -12.24
N PHE A 129 13.51 13.95 -11.92
CA PHE A 129 13.49 12.83 -12.88
C PHE A 129 12.07 12.47 -13.34
N ASP A 130 11.09 13.36 -13.15
CA ASP A 130 9.66 13.18 -13.50
C ASP A 130 8.93 12.08 -12.71
N MET A 131 9.56 11.56 -11.65
CA MET A 131 8.97 10.58 -10.74
C MET A 131 8.20 11.34 -9.64
N LYS A 132 6.88 11.49 -9.80
CA LYS A 132 6.05 12.45 -9.03
C LYS A 132 5.09 11.79 -8.04
N GLU A 133 4.99 10.48 -8.09
CA GLU A 133 4.11 9.66 -7.27
C GLU A 133 4.71 9.52 -5.87
N ASN A 134 4.66 10.62 -5.12
CA ASN A 134 5.17 10.76 -3.77
C ASN A 134 3.99 10.80 -2.79
N VAL A 135 4.00 9.93 -1.78
CA VAL A 135 3.02 9.88 -0.69
C VAL A 135 3.72 10.23 0.61
N LEU A 136 3.28 11.29 1.28
CA LEU A 136 3.86 11.75 2.53
C LEU A 136 3.00 11.29 3.70
N LEU A 137 3.63 10.64 4.67
CA LEU A 137 3.03 10.31 5.95
C LEU A 137 3.48 11.33 7.00
N TYR A 138 2.55 11.70 7.86
CA TYR A 138 2.82 12.53 9.02
C TYR A 138 1.91 12.08 10.17
N ASN A 139 2.54 11.72 11.29
CA ASN A 139 1.85 11.37 12.52
C ASN A 139 1.62 12.64 13.33
N ASP A 140 0.41 13.19 13.18
CA ASP A 140 -0.05 14.31 14.00
C ASP A 140 -0.25 13.86 15.45
N VAL A 141 0.67 14.26 16.33
CA VAL A 141 0.62 13.99 17.77
C VAL A 141 0.23 15.20 18.60
N ASP A 142 0.17 16.37 17.99
CA ASP A 142 -0.21 17.61 18.64
C ASP A 142 -1.20 18.37 17.76
N ALA A 143 -2.49 18.16 18.07
CA ALA A 143 -3.61 18.73 17.33
C ALA A 143 -3.59 20.27 17.29
N ASP A 144 -2.89 20.93 18.22
CA ASP A 144 -2.74 22.39 18.24
C ASP A 144 -1.56 22.88 17.39
N SER A 145 -0.59 22.00 17.06
CA SER A 145 0.57 22.31 16.20
C SER A 145 0.25 22.29 14.71
N THR A 146 -0.78 21.55 14.30
CA THR A 146 -1.21 21.41 12.90
C THR A 146 -2.04 22.60 12.45
N LEU A 147 -1.47 23.80 12.57
CA LEU A 147 -1.97 25.01 11.93
C LEU A 147 -1.75 24.90 10.41
N ARG A 148 -2.78 24.41 9.72
CA ARG A 148 -3.16 24.73 8.34
C ARG A 148 -2.02 24.81 7.31
N LEU A 149 -1.80 23.71 6.60
CA LEU A 149 -1.43 23.79 5.18
C LEU A 149 -2.68 24.27 4.42
N LYS A 150 -2.85 25.59 4.29
CA LYS A 150 -3.97 26.22 3.56
C LYS A 150 -3.43 27.00 2.37
#